data_AF-Q2UH95-F1
#
_entry.id   AF-Q2UH95-F1
#
_cell.length_a   1.000
_cell.length_b   1.000
_cell.length_c   1.000
_cell.angle_alpha   90.00
_cell.angle_beta   90.00
_cell.angle_gamma   90.00
#
_symmetry.space_group_name_H-M   'P 1'
#
loop_
_entity.id
_entity.type
_entity.pdbx_description
1 polymer ?
#
loop_
_entity_poly.entity_id
_entity_poly.type
_entity_poly.pdbx_seq_one_letter_code
_entity_poly.pdbx_strand_id
1 'polypeptide(L)'
;MSYLFTTCFHHSAEFSDKEWKNDIQLAQNAHIDGFALNMAHNEMLPATLDKAFEQAEDLDFKLFFSFDYAGNGSWPKQDTIDLMNKYKDHPAYYKYDSKPFMSTFEGATSKDWPDIKKQTDSFFIPDFSSIGPEAAANRTYVDGLFSWAAWPNGPTRMNTSADDAYRHALNGRPYMMPVSPWFYTNMPGFDKNWVWAGDNLWYDRWEEVISFQPEFVQIISWNDYGESHYIGPLHKDGYEAFNRGEAPFNYANNMPHDGWRTFLPYVVDQYKNPNSTIPIKEENVVTWYRLHPASACTTGGTTGNSESQGQVEYKPSEIVHDRIMYSALLNSTADVTVSIGKTKVTGSWDNTPKDGKGIYHGSVPFTQSGEVKVSISRGDKEIASISGEHITSECPKEEKGFQNYNAWVGTSGADGTVAPSTAMCLFSLGTVTFILAREMIML
;
A
#
# COMPACT_ATOMS: atom_id res chain seq x y z
N MET A 1 -2.04 22.35 8.86
CA MET A 1 -2.34 21.01 9.40
C MET A 1 -2.15 20.07 8.24
N SER A 2 -1.36 19.02 8.43
CA SER A 2 -0.99 18.06 7.40
C SER A 2 -1.91 16.85 7.50
N TYR A 3 -2.41 16.35 6.37
CA TYR A 3 -3.35 15.21 6.37
C TYR A 3 -2.80 14.05 5.54
N LEU A 4 -3.18 12.84 5.93
CA LEU A 4 -2.82 11.58 5.29
C LEU A 4 -4.08 10.77 4.96
N PHE A 5 -4.23 10.44 3.69
CA PHE A 5 -5.29 9.59 3.18
C PHE A 5 -4.73 8.31 2.57
N THR A 6 -5.58 7.32 2.33
CA THR A 6 -5.25 6.19 1.47
C THR A 6 -6.39 5.91 0.49
N THR A 7 -6.06 5.47 -0.72
CA THR A 7 -7.04 5.10 -1.74
C THR A 7 -7.72 3.80 -1.37
N CYS A 8 -9.04 3.80 -1.16
CA CYS A 8 -9.85 2.60 -1.06
C CYS A 8 -10.65 2.44 -2.36
N PHE A 9 -10.34 1.40 -3.12
CA PHE A 9 -10.96 1.12 -4.41
C PHE A 9 -12.27 0.34 -4.25
N HIS A 10 -13.02 0.26 -5.35
CA HIS A 10 -14.27 -0.50 -5.50
C HIS A 10 -14.20 -1.99 -5.10
N HIS A 11 -13.01 -2.55 -4.85
CA HIS A 11 -12.87 -3.89 -4.24
C HIS A 11 -13.52 -4.02 -2.85
N SER A 12 -13.96 -2.91 -2.24
CA SER A 12 -14.80 -2.88 -1.03
C SER A 12 -16.31 -2.87 -1.29
N ALA A 13 -16.75 -3.09 -2.54
CA ALA A 13 -18.16 -3.10 -2.91
C ALA A 13 -19.01 -4.08 -2.07
N GLU A 14 -18.42 -5.20 -1.66
CA GLU A 14 -19.09 -6.27 -0.90
C GLU A 14 -18.76 -6.26 0.60
N PHE A 15 -18.04 -5.26 1.10
CA PHE A 15 -17.68 -5.20 2.52
C PHE A 15 -18.94 -5.19 3.42
N SER A 16 -18.90 -6.05 4.43
CA SER A 16 -19.80 -6.02 5.57
C SER A 16 -19.45 -4.85 6.51
N ASP A 17 -20.38 -4.51 7.41
CA ASP A 17 -20.14 -3.51 8.46
C ASP A 17 -18.91 -3.86 9.31
N LYS A 18 -18.70 -5.15 9.57
CA LYS A 18 -17.55 -5.64 10.32
C LYS A 18 -16.23 -5.40 9.57
N GLU A 19 -16.22 -5.61 8.26
CA GLU A 19 -15.02 -5.39 7.43
C GLU A 19 -14.71 -3.89 7.32
N TRP A 20 -15.71 -3.05 7.05
CA TRP A 20 -15.53 -1.59 7.07
C TRP A 20 -14.99 -1.11 8.42
N LYS A 21 -15.59 -1.55 9.52
CA LYS A 21 -15.15 -1.21 10.88
C LYS A 21 -13.71 -1.65 11.13
N ASN A 22 -13.38 -2.88 10.78
CA ASN A 22 -12.04 -3.43 10.97
C ASN A 22 -10.99 -2.65 10.17
N ASP A 23 -11.26 -2.38 8.90
CA ASP A 23 -10.32 -1.68 8.02
C ASP A 23 -10.13 -0.22 8.43
N ILE A 24 -11.19 0.46 8.87
CA ILE A 24 -11.08 1.81 9.45
C ILE A 24 -10.22 1.78 10.73
N GLN A 25 -10.42 0.82 11.62
CA GLN A 25 -9.60 0.68 12.84
C GLN A 25 -8.13 0.41 12.49
N LEU A 26 -7.87 -0.46 11.51
CA LEU A 26 -6.52 -0.72 11.02
C LEU A 26 -5.87 0.51 10.40
N ALA A 27 -6.63 1.36 9.71
CA ALA A 27 -6.15 2.63 9.16
C ALA A 27 -5.86 3.65 10.27
N GLN A 28 -6.73 3.77 11.27
CA GLN A 28 -6.51 4.62 12.45
C GLN A 28 -5.29 4.19 13.25
N ASN A 29 -5.08 2.89 13.45
CA ASN A 29 -3.89 2.35 14.10
C ASN A 29 -2.62 2.70 13.33
N ALA A 30 -2.70 2.85 12.00
CA ALA A 30 -1.62 3.32 11.14
C ALA A 30 -1.52 4.86 11.04
N HIS A 31 -2.32 5.60 11.82
CA HIS A 31 -2.42 7.07 11.86
C HIS A 31 -2.88 7.72 10.53
N ILE A 32 -3.60 6.97 9.71
CA ILE A 32 -4.28 7.48 8.50
C ILE A 32 -5.54 8.23 8.95
N ASP A 33 -5.81 9.39 8.34
CA ASP A 33 -6.92 10.28 8.73
C ASP A 33 -8.22 9.94 8.00
N GLY A 34 -8.13 9.33 6.83
CA GLY A 34 -9.31 9.01 6.03
C GLY A 34 -9.06 8.16 4.79
N PHE A 35 -10.14 7.71 4.16
CA PHE A 35 -10.12 7.04 2.87
C PHE A 35 -10.56 7.97 1.73
N ALA A 36 -9.76 7.98 0.67
CA ALA A 36 -10.19 8.43 -0.65
C ALA A 36 -10.95 7.26 -1.30
N LEU A 37 -12.27 7.34 -1.34
CA LEU A 37 -13.11 6.31 -1.95
C LEU A 37 -13.03 6.44 -3.46
N ASN A 38 -12.15 5.63 -4.07
CA ASN A 38 -11.93 5.59 -5.51
C ASN A 38 -12.89 4.59 -6.16
N MET A 39 -13.72 5.10 -7.08
CA MET A 39 -14.81 4.31 -7.65
C MET A 39 -15.04 4.66 -9.12
N ALA A 40 -15.07 3.64 -9.96
CA ALA A 40 -15.55 3.74 -11.33
C ALA A 40 -17.09 3.79 -11.34
N HIS A 41 -17.66 4.38 -12.40
CA HIS A 41 -19.12 4.52 -12.50
C HIS A 41 -19.80 3.13 -12.51
N ASN A 42 -20.85 2.98 -11.70
CA ASN A 42 -21.60 1.73 -11.46
C ASN A 42 -20.83 0.58 -10.80
N GLU A 43 -19.61 0.80 -10.27
CA GLU A 43 -18.83 -0.26 -9.62
C GLU A 43 -18.93 -0.25 -8.08
N MET A 44 -19.42 0.84 -7.50
CA MET A 44 -19.67 0.92 -6.06
C MET A 44 -21.16 1.17 -5.79
N LEU A 45 -21.81 0.20 -5.15
CA LEU A 45 -23.25 0.27 -4.88
C LEU A 45 -23.56 1.24 -3.74
N PRO A 46 -24.67 2.01 -3.81
CA PRO A 46 -25.05 2.94 -2.75
C PRO A 46 -25.08 2.34 -1.34
N ALA A 47 -25.45 1.06 -1.21
CA ALA A 47 -25.53 0.37 0.06
C ALA A 47 -24.16 0.20 0.76
N THR A 48 -23.06 -0.04 0.02
CA THR A 48 -21.73 -0.13 0.64
C THR A 48 -21.24 1.24 1.10
N LEU A 49 -21.60 2.31 0.37
CA LEU A 49 -21.27 3.68 0.77
C LEU A 49 -21.98 4.06 2.07
N ASP A 50 -23.27 3.75 2.21
CA ASP A 50 -24.01 4.02 3.45
C ASP A 50 -23.33 3.33 4.65
N LYS A 51 -22.92 2.05 4.52
CA LYS A 51 -22.16 1.34 5.56
C LYS A 51 -20.82 2.00 5.86
N ALA A 52 -20.06 2.37 4.83
CA ALA A 52 -18.77 3.01 5.00
C ALA A 52 -18.89 4.32 5.80
N PHE A 53 -19.86 5.17 5.46
CA PHE A 53 -20.11 6.43 6.15
C PHE A 53 -20.61 6.23 7.59
N GLU A 54 -21.47 5.23 7.83
CA GLU A 54 -21.92 4.87 9.19
C GLU A 54 -20.74 4.44 10.07
N GLN A 55 -19.91 3.50 9.60
CA GLN A 55 -18.75 3.02 10.37
C GLN A 55 -17.69 4.11 10.54
N ALA A 56 -17.51 4.98 9.55
CA ALA A 56 -16.57 6.11 9.65
C ALA A 56 -17.05 7.17 10.64
N GLU A 57 -18.34 7.47 10.72
CA GLU A 57 -18.88 8.36 11.74
C GLU A 57 -18.70 7.78 13.14
N ASP A 58 -19.04 6.51 13.34
CA ASP A 58 -18.89 5.80 14.62
C ASP A 58 -17.45 5.82 15.15
N LEU A 59 -16.46 5.87 14.26
CA LEU A 59 -15.03 5.84 14.59
C LEU A 59 -14.34 7.21 14.47
N ASP A 60 -15.06 8.28 14.16
CA ASP A 60 -14.50 9.61 13.83
C ASP A 60 -13.42 9.57 12.72
N PHE A 61 -13.61 8.71 11.74
CA PHE A 61 -12.76 8.58 10.56
C PHE A 61 -13.34 9.38 9.39
N LYS A 62 -12.50 9.82 8.45
CA LYS A 62 -12.94 10.67 7.33
C LYS A 62 -12.99 9.92 6.01
N LEU A 63 -13.97 10.27 5.18
CA LEU A 63 -14.13 9.75 3.83
C LEU A 63 -14.31 10.91 2.85
N PHE A 64 -13.78 10.77 1.63
CA PHE A 64 -14.14 11.66 0.52
C PHE A 64 -14.17 10.88 -0.79
N PHE A 65 -14.80 11.46 -1.81
CA PHE A 65 -14.93 10.80 -3.11
C PHE A 65 -13.77 11.13 -4.04
N SER A 66 -13.22 10.08 -4.65
CA SER A 66 -12.31 10.12 -5.79
C SER A 66 -12.99 9.44 -6.97
N PHE A 67 -13.63 10.22 -7.85
CA PHE A 67 -14.33 9.64 -8.99
C PHE A 67 -13.34 9.09 -10.02
N ASP A 68 -13.38 7.81 -10.34
CA ASP A 68 -12.53 7.21 -11.37
C ASP A 68 -13.17 7.40 -12.74
N TYR A 69 -12.56 8.27 -13.56
CA TYR A 69 -13.01 8.57 -14.92
C TYR A 69 -12.34 7.69 -16.00
N ALA A 70 -11.37 6.86 -15.61
CA ALA A 70 -10.62 5.99 -16.51
C ALA A 70 -11.06 4.52 -16.39
N GLY A 71 -11.52 4.07 -15.22
CA GLY A 71 -11.84 2.67 -14.93
C GLY A 71 -13.05 2.11 -15.68
N ASN A 72 -14.14 2.88 -15.80
CA ASN A 72 -15.35 2.46 -16.53
C ASN A 72 -15.95 3.61 -17.37
N GLY A 73 -15.06 4.43 -17.94
CA GLY A 73 -15.43 5.65 -18.63
C GLY A 73 -15.77 6.82 -17.70
N SER A 74 -16.13 7.96 -18.31
CA SER A 74 -16.41 9.18 -17.57
C SER A 74 -17.71 9.09 -16.77
N TRP A 75 -17.69 9.60 -15.54
CA TRP A 75 -18.92 9.72 -14.74
C TRP A 75 -19.89 10.72 -15.37
N PRO A 76 -21.19 10.39 -15.42
CA PRO A 76 -22.22 11.37 -15.74
C PRO A 76 -22.20 12.54 -14.74
N LYS A 77 -22.31 13.75 -15.25
CA LYS A 77 -22.31 14.97 -14.44
C LYS A 77 -23.33 14.93 -13.30
N GLN A 78 -24.58 14.55 -13.61
CA GLN A 78 -25.66 14.58 -12.64
C GLN A 78 -25.44 13.56 -11.53
N ASP A 79 -25.02 12.34 -11.87
CA ASP A 79 -24.69 11.29 -10.90
C ASP A 79 -23.59 11.74 -9.93
N THR A 80 -22.57 12.45 -10.44
CA THR A 80 -21.49 13.03 -9.62
C THR A 80 -22.04 14.06 -8.63
N ILE A 81 -22.89 14.98 -9.12
CA ILE A 81 -23.52 16.03 -8.29
C ILE A 81 -24.44 15.42 -7.24
N ASP A 82 -25.27 14.46 -7.63
CA ASP A 82 -26.23 13.80 -6.74
C ASP A 82 -25.52 13.02 -5.64
N LEU A 83 -24.46 12.27 -5.98
CA LEU A 83 -23.69 11.53 -4.99
C LEU A 83 -22.97 12.48 -4.01
N MET A 84 -22.32 13.53 -4.53
CA MET A 84 -21.72 14.55 -3.68
C MET A 84 -22.75 15.18 -2.74
N ASN A 85 -23.91 15.61 -3.25
CA ASN A 85 -24.95 16.24 -2.44
C ASN A 85 -25.59 15.27 -1.42
N LYS A 86 -25.58 13.96 -1.67
CA LYS A 86 -26.04 12.96 -0.70
C LYS A 86 -25.15 12.92 0.55
N TYR A 87 -23.83 13.02 0.40
CA TYR A 87 -22.89 12.76 1.51
C TYR A 87 -22.08 13.96 1.98
N LYS A 88 -21.99 15.06 1.23
CA LYS A 88 -21.10 16.19 1.55
C LYS A 88 -21.33 16.83 2.93
N ASP A 89 -22.52 16.66 3.50
CA ASP A 89 -22.89 17.17 4.82
C ASP A 89 -22.86 16.10 5.92
N HIS A 90 -22.49 14.86 5.59
CA HIS A 90 -22.28 13.80 6.55
C HIS A 90 -21.12 14.14 7.51
N PRO A 91 -21.21 13.85 8.83
CA PRO A 91 -20.14 14.16 9.80
C PRO A 91 -18.77 13.52 9.48
N ALA A 92 -18.81 12.34 8.84
CA ALA A 92 -17.62 11.64 8.37
C ALA A 92 -17.09 12.14 7.01
N TYR A 93 -17.80 13.02 6.29
CA TYR A 93 -17.29 13.55 5.02
C TYR A 93 -16.14 14.52 5.27
N TYR A 94 -14.99 14.29 4.66
CA TYR A 94 -13.82 15.14 4.83
C TYR A 94 -14.08 16.54 4.24
N LYS A 95 -13.82 17.57 5.05
CA LYS A 95 -13.92 18.97 4.65
C LYS A 95 -12.58 19.66 4.83
N TYR A 96 -12.17 20.42 3.82
CA TYR A 96 -11.00 21.29 3.88
C TYR A 96 -11.44 22.74 3.72
N ASP A 97 -11.01 23.61 4.64
CA ASP A 97 -11.49 25.01 4.71
C ASP A 97 -13.03 25.12 4.69
N SER A 98 -13.68 24.27 5.50
CA SER A 98 -15.13 24.11 5.59
C SER A 98 -15.85 23.65 4.31
N LYS A 99 -15.14 23.32 3.24
CA LYS A 99 -15.71 22.85 1.97
C LYS A 99 -15.57 21.33 1.82
N PRO A 100 -16.57 20.63 1.25
CA PRO A 100 -16.46 19.20 0.93
C PRO A 100 -15.27 18.93 0.03
N PHE A 101 -14.38 18.04 0.44
CA PHE A 101 -13.21 17.68 -0.36
C PHE A 101 -13.61 16.72 -1.48
N MET A 102 -13.15 16.95 -2.70
CA MET A 102 -13.45 16.11 -3.87
C MET A 102 -12.17 15.87 -4.68
N SER A 103 -12.00 14.64 -5.15
CA SER A 103 -10.92 14.23 -6.05
C SER A 103 -11.46 13.41 -7.21
N THR A 104 -10.57 13.05 -8.14
CA THR A 104 -10.84 12.19 -9.28
C THR A 104 -9.54 11.54 -9.74
N PHE A 105 -9.63 10.34 -10.31
CA PHE A 105 -8.57 9.75 -11.12
C PHE A 105 -8.89 10.05 -12.58
N GLU A 106 -8.03 10.83 -13.22
CA GLU A 106 -8.20 11.33 -14.58
C GLU A 106 -9.51 12.13 -14.82
N GLY A 107 -9.92 12.29 -16.08
CA GLY A 107 -11.11 13.09 -16.44
C GLY A 107 -10.82 14.54 -16.82
N ALA A 108 -9.56 14.89 -17.09
CA ALA A 108 -9.12 16.25 -17.46
C ALA A 108 -9.81 16.82 -18.72
N THR A 109 -10.35 15.95 -19.59
CA THR A 109 -11.07 16.32 -20.81
C THR A 109 -12.54 16.65 -20.58
N SER A 110 -13.09 16.30 -19.40
CA SER A 110 -14.48 16.60 -19.05
C SER A 110 -14.70 18.10 -18.93
N LYS A 111 -15.80 18.58 -19.53
CA LYS A 111 -16.22 19.99 -19.45
C LYS A 111 -17.14 20.25 -18.26
N ASP A 112 -17.45 19.22 -17.48
CA ASP A 112 -18.47 19.27 -16.43
C ASP A 112 -17.93 19.79 -15.09
N TRP A 113 -16.61 19.68 -14.85
CA TRP A 113 -15.99 20.03 -13.57
C TRP A 113 -16.32 21.43 -13.04
N PRO A 114 -16.34 22.51 -13.84
CA PRO A 114 -16.75 23.82 -13.35
C PRO A 114 -18.18 23.85 -12.78
N ASP A 115 -19.10 23.13 -13.41
CA ASP A 115 -20.50 23.06 -12.99
C ASP A 115 -20.69 22.13 -11.79
N ILE A 116 -20.02 20.96 -11.80
CA ILE A 116 -19.99 20.02 -10.66
C ILE A 116 -19.51 20.77 -9.42
N LYS A 117 -18.32 21.36 -9.48
CA LYS A 117 -17.73 22.08 -8.34
C LYS A 117 -18.63 23.21 -7.84
N LYS A 118 -19.26 23.95 -8.76
CA LYS A 118 -20.18 25.05 -8.39
C LYS A 118 -21.41 24.53 -7.66
N GLN A 119 -22.00 23.43 -8.11
CA GLN A 119 -23.23 22.87 -7.53
C GLN A 119 -22.98 22.12 -6.22
N THR A 120 -21.79 21.58 -6.03
CA THR A 120 -21.41 20.85 -4.81
C THR A 120 -20.75 21.75 -3.76
N ASP A 121 -20.22 22.91 -4.17
CA ASP A 121 -19.33 23.80 -3.38
C ASP A 121 -18.05 23.10 -2.88
N SER A 122 -17.53 22.17 -3.69
CA SER A 122 -16.37 21.36 -3.30
C SER A 122 -15.05 22.12 -3.36
N PHE A 123 -14.13 21.72 -2.48
CA PHE A 123 -12.69 21.94 -2.64
C PHE A 123 -12.12 20.80 -3.50
N PHE A 124 -11.65 21.12 -4.71
CA PHE A 124 -11.36 20.14 -5.74
C PHE A 124 -9.86 19.98 -6.00
N ILE A 125 -9.32 18.81 -5.65
CA ILE A 125 -7.95 18.36 -5.94
C ILE A 125 -8.02 17.13 -6.84
N PRO A 126 -8.00 17.28 -8.18
CA PRO A 126 -7.98 16.14 -9.10
C PRO A 126 -6.57 15.57 -9.27
N ASP A 127 -6.51 14.29 -9.63
CA ASP A 127 -5.39 13.76 -10.42
C ASP A 127 -5.69 13.91 -11.92
N PHE A 128 -4.93 14.77 -12.58
CA PHE A 128 -4.95 14.97 -14.03
C PHE A 128 -3.56 14.71 -14.62
N SER A 129 -2.89 13.64 -14.14
CA SER A 129 -1.53 13.30 -14.53
C SER A 129 -1.36 13.15 -16.06
N SER A 130 -2.38 12.69 -16.78
CA SER A 130 -2.35 12.55 -18.26
C SER A 130 -2.07 13.83 -19.05
N ILE A 131 -2.35 15.02 -18.48
CA ILE A 131 -2.08 16.31 -19.14
C ILE A 131 -0.91 17.06 -18.52
N GLY A 132 -0.30 16.51 -17.46
CA GLY A 132 0.81 17.10 -16.73
C GLY A 132 0.42 18.27 -15.81
N PRO A 133 1.30 18.62 -14.86
CA PRO A 133 0.99 19.56 -13.78
C PRO A 133 0.68 20.98 -14.27
N GLU A 134 1.42 21.50 -15.25
CA GLU A 134 1.21 22.86 -15.78
C GLU A 134 -0.17 23.04 -16.44
N ALA A 135 -0.58 22.11 -17.31
CA ALA A 135 -1.87 22.21 -17.98
C ALA A 135 -3.02 21.96 -17.00
N ALA A 136 -2.84 21.07 -16.03
CA ALA A 136 -3.81 20.80 -14.98
C ALA A 136 -3.97 22.00 -14.03
N ALA A 137 -2.87 22.60 -13.59
CA ALA A 137 -2.88 23.73 -12.66
C ALA A 137 -3.52 24.98 -13.28
N ASN A 138 -3.38 25.19 -14.59
CA ASN A 138 -4.00 26.30 -15.31
C ASN A 138 -5.54 26.24 -15.40
N ARG A 139 -6.17 25.17 -14.94
CA ARG A 139 -7.64 25.07 -14.84
C ARG A 139 -8.13 25.90 -13.66
N THR A 140 -8.90 26.95 -13.93
CA THR A 140 -9.39 27.87 -12.87
C THR A 140 -10.32 27.23 -11.84
N TYR A 141 -10.85 26.05 -12.13
CA TYR A 141 -11.72 25.29 -11.23
C TYR A 141 -10.98 24.30 -10.33
N VAL A 142 -9.65 24.12 -10.46
CA VAL A 142 -8.90 23.24 -9.54
C VAL A 142 -8.30 24.06 -8.38
N ASP A 143 -8.48 23.58 -7.17
CA ASP A 143 -7.97 24.23 -5.95
C ASP A 143 -6.59 23.73 -5.54
N GLY A 144 -6.22 22.53 -6.00
CA GLY A 144 -4.92 21.89 -5.83
C GLY A 144 -4.76 20.79 -6.87
N LEU A 145 -3.70 19.98 -6.77
CA LEU A 145 -3.52 18.81 -7.62
C LEU A 145 -2.99 17.61 -6.82
N PHE A 146 -3.46 16.44 -7.20
CA PHE A 146 -2.92 15.14 -6.83
C PHE A 146 -2.09 14.61 -8.00
N SER A 147 -1.01 13.90 -7.70
CA SER A 147 -0.16 13.25 -8.70
C SER A 147 -0.34 11.74 -8.63
N TRP A 148 -0.31 11.04 -9.77
CA TRP A 148 -0.24 9.58 -9.83
C TRP A 148 1.19 9.03 -9.92
N ALA A 149 2.21 9.90 -9.90
CA ALA A 149 3.61 9.52 -10.01
C ALA A 149 4.19 8.98 -8.69
N ALA A 150 3.73 7.82 -8.25
CA ALA A 150 4.15 7.19 -7.00
C ALA A 150 5.37 6.25 -7.13
N TRP A 151 5.79 5.94 -8.37
CA TRP A 151 6.80 4.92 -8.65
C TRP A 151 7.93 5.44 -9.55
N PRO A 152 9.15 4.89 -9.46
CA PRO A 152 10.30 5.36 -10.24
C PRO A 152 10.16 5.09 -11.75
N ASN A 153 10.66 6.04 -12.54
CA ASN A 153 10.81 5.86 -13.99
C ASN A 153 12.21 5.26 -14.30
N GLY A 154 12.22 4.00 -14.72
CA GLY A 154 13.43 3.23 -15.02
C GLY A 154 14.13 2.62 -13.78
N PRO A 155 15.36 2.08 -13.95
CA PRO A 155 16.15 1.41 -12.91
C PRO A 155 16.80 2.42 -11.95
N THR A 156 16.00 3.35 -11.43
CA THR A 156 16.45 4.40 -10.52
C THR A 156 15.67 4.35 -9.21
N ARG A 157 16.27 4.90 -8.14
CA ARG A 157 15.53 5.15 -6.89
C ARG A 157 14.55 6.30 -7.09
N MET A 158 13.53 6.34 -6.24
CA MET A 158 12.57 7.43 -6.23
C MET A 158 13.28 8.77 -5.96
N ASN A 159 12.67 9.86 -6.43
CA ASN A 159 13.10 11.23 -6.15
C ASN A 159 11.90 12.19 -6.24
N THR A 160 12.10 13.44 -5.85
CA THR A 160 11.04 14.46 -5.80
C THR A 160 10.83 15.26 -7.09
N SER A 161 11.48 14.92 -8.21
CA SER A 161 11.43 15.78 -9.41
C SER A 161 10.01 15.99 -9.95
N ALA A 162 9.17 14.96 -9.88
CA ALA A 162 7.76 15.07 -10.26
C ALA A 162 7.00 15.97 -9.26
N ASP A 163 7.21 15.78 -7.96
CA ASP A 163 6.57 16.57 -6.91
C ASP A 163 6.93 18.06 -7.01
N ASP A 164 8.21 18.36 -7.29
CA ASP A 164 8.71 19.71 -7.51
C ASP A 164 8.01 20.37 -8.71
N ALA A 165 7.75 19.62 -9.79
CA ALA A 165 7.00 20.12 -10.94
C ALA A 165 5.54 20.45 -10.58
N TYR A 166 4.88 19.61 -9.78
CA TYR A 166 3.53 19.90 -9.28
C TYR A 166 3.52 21.13 -8.36
N ARG A 167 4.44 21.21 -7.39
CA ARG A 167 4.57 22.36 -6.48
C ARG A 167 4.81 23.66 -7.25
N HIS A 168 5.66 23.63 -8.28
CA HIS A 168 5.92 24.78 -9.14
C HIS A 168 4.65 25.23 -9.88
N ALA A 169 3.99 24.32 -10.58
CA ALA A 169 2.77 24.62 -11.34
C ALA A 169 1.61 25.13 -10.46
N LEU A 170 1.51 24.61 -9.23
CA LEU A 170 0.47 25.00 -8.28
C LEU A 170 0.65 26.41 -7.70
N ASN A 171 1.88 26.94 -7.70
CA ASN A 171 2.23 28.28 -7.25
C ASN A 171 1.61 28.63 -5.87
N GLY A 172 1.83 27.75 -4.88
CA GLY A 172 1.35 27.91 -3.51
C GLY A 172 -0.05 27.36 -3.23
N ARG A 173 -0.75 26.81 -4.23
CA ARG A 173 -1.94 25.98 -4.00
C ARG A 173 -1.56 24.60 -3.44
N PRO A 174 -2.45 23.93 -2.69
CA PRO A 174 -2.14 22.65 -2.07
C PRO A 174 -1.77 21.54 -3.05
N TYR A 175 -0.76 20.77 -2.69
CA TYR A 175 -0.35 19.57 -3.38
C TYR A 175 -0.67 18.32 -2.55
N MET A 176 -1.19 17.29 -3.23
CA MET A 176 -1.33 15.95 -2.67
C MET A 176 -0.26 15.02 -3.24
N MET A 177 0.67 14.63 -2.38
CA MET A 177 1.82 13.80 -2.74
C MET A 177 1.43 12.32 -2.69
N PRO A 178 1.64 11.54 -3.77
CA PRO A 178 1.36 10.12 -3.79
C PRO A 178 2.46 9.33 -3.08
N VAL A 179 2.08 8.27 -2.38
CA VAL A 179 3.00 7.34 -1.72
C VAL A 179 2.54 5.91 -2.01
N SER A 180 3.45 5.03 -2.42
CA SER A 180 3.11 3.63 -2.71
C SER A 180 4.29 2.73 -2.36
N PRO A 181 4.08 1.51 -1.82
CA PRO A 181 5.19 0.64 -1.44
C PRO A 181 5.77 -0.16 -2.60
N TRP A 182 4.94 -0.53 -3.56
CA TRP A 182 5.27 -1.50 -4.62
C TRP A 182 4.34 -1.32 -5.81
N PHE A 183 4.63 -1.94 -6.95
CA PHE A 183 3.67 -2.08 -8.04
C PHE A 183 4.05 -3.28 -8.91
N TYR A 184 3.08 -4.15 -9.15
CA TYR A 184 3.16 -5.19 -10.18
C TYR A 184 1.75 -5.53 -10.64
N THR A 185 1.56 -5.60 -11.95
CA THR A 185 0.31 -6.00 -12.56
C THR A 185 0.56 -6.93 -13.74
N ASN A 186 -0.31 -7.94 -13.88
CA ASN A 186 -0.42 -8.77 -15.07
C ASN A 186 -1.91 -9.07 -15.27
N MET A 187 -2.61 -8.07 -15.82
CA MET A 187 -4.04 -8.06 -16.10
C MET A 187 -4.28 -7.75 -17.59
N PRO A 188 -4.11 -8.73 -18.50
CA PRO A 188 -4.29 -8.56 -19.93
C PRO A 188 -5.68 -8.03 -20.32
N GLY A 189 -6.73 -8.34 -19.56
CA GLY A 189 -8.07 -7.82 -19.79
C GLY A 189 -8.19 -6.29 -19.67
N PHE A 190 -7.17 -5.64 -19.08
CA PHE A 190 -7.06 -4.19 -18.97
C PHE A 190 -5.85 -3.62 -19.74
N ASP A 191 -5.22 -4.41 -20.61
CA ASP A 191 -3.97 -4.07 -21.30
C ASP A 191 -2.82 -3.72 -20.34
N LYS A 192 -2.78 -4.35 -19.15
CA LYS A 192 -1.76 -4.10 -18.13
C LYS A 192 -0.84 -5.30 -17.91
N ASN A 193 0.47 -5.10 -18.03
CA ASN A 193 1.47 -6.14 -17.75
C ASN A 193 2.87 -5.56 -17.51
N TRP A 194 3.13 -4.98 -16.33
CA TRP A 194 4.44 -4.42 -16.00
C TRP A 194 4.71 -4.40 -14.49
N VAL A 195 5.96 -4.16 -14.13
CA VAL A 195 6.44 -3.91 -12.76
C VAL A 195 7.26 -2.62 -12.74
N TRP A 196 7.21 -1.89 -11.62
CA TRP A 196 8.11 -0.76 -11.35
C TRP A 196 9.14 -1.12 -10.28
N ALA A 197 10.23 -0.36 -10.21
CA ALA A 197 11.25 -0.53 -9.18
C ALA A 197 10.64 -0.20 -7.80
N GLY A 198 10.36 -1.23 -6.99
CA GLY A 198 9.78 -1.08 -5.64
C GLY A 198 10.76 -1.34 -4.50
N ASP A 199 11.95 -1.86 -4.81
CA ASP A 199 12.94 -2.38 -3.87
C ASP A 199 13.21 -1.47 -2.65
N ASN A 200 13.49 -0.18 -2.86
CA ASN A 200 13.72 0.80 -1.78
C ASN A 200 12.56 1.80 -1.63
N LEU A 201 11.51 1.66 -2.45
CA LEU A 201 10.54 2.72 -2.72
C LEU A 201 9.83 3.19 -1.44
N TRP A 202 9.36 2.25 -0.61
CA TRP A 202 8.62 2.60 0.60
C TRP A 202 9.47 3.43 1.58
N TYR A 203 10.75 3.08 1.76
CA TYR A 203 11.65 3.85 2.61
C TYR A 203 11.93 5.24 2.01
N ASP A 204 12.37 5.28 0.75
CA ASP A 204 12.73 6.52 0.06
C ASP A 204 11.57 7.51 0.07
N ARG A 205 10.37 7.02 -0.24
CA ARG A 205 9.20 7.87 -0.40
C ARG A 205 8.74 8.50 0.91
N TRP A 206 8.84 7.81 2.04
CA TRP A 206 8.51 8.39 3.34
C TRP A 206 9.55 9.43 3.80
N GLU A 207 10.84 9.20 3.55
CA GLU A 207 11.88 10.21 3.79
C GLU A 207 11.65 11.46 2.93
N GLU A 208 11.27 11.27 1.66
CA GLU A 208 10.88 12.37 0.77
C GLU A 208 9.68 13.14 1.30
N VAL A 209 8.59 12.48 1.72
CA VAL A 209 7.41 13.12 2.32
C VAL A 209 7.80 13.98 3.52
N ILE A 210 8.62 13.44 4.43
CA ILE A 210 9.06 14.14 5.64
C ILE A 210 9.89 15.38 5.26
N SER A 211 10.75 15.30 4.24
CA SER A 211 11.57 16.44 3.82
C SER A 211 10.78 17.47 2.99
N PHE A 212 9.90 17.00 2.11
CA PHE A 212 9.17 17.81 1.14
C PHE A 212 8.04 18.57 1.82
N GLN A 213 7.41 18.00 2.84
CA GLN A 213 6.30 18.62 3.59
C GLN A 213 5.15 19.08 2.68
N PRO A 214 4.48 18.16 1.95
CA PRO A 214 3.28 18.49 1.18
C PRO A 214 2.09 18.83 2.10
N GLU A 215 1.06 19.50 1.58
CA GLU A 215 -0.17 19.76 2.34
C GLU A 215 -0.96 18.47 2.62
N PHE A 216 -0.99 17.57 1.64
CA PHE A 216 -1.67 16.29 1.70
C PHE A 216 -0.75 15.17 1.24
N VAL A 217 -0.94 14.00 1.83
CA VAL A 217 -0.34 12.74 1.36
C VAL A 217 -1.46 11.76 1.08
N GLN A 218 -1.39 11.04 -0.04
CA GLN A 218 -2.30 9.93 -0.32
C GLN A 218 -1.50 8.67 -0.59
N ILE A 219 -1.70 7.65 0.24
CA ILE A 219 -1.17 6.31 0.02
C ILE A 219 -2.01 5.64 -1.07
N ILE A 220 -1.35 5.15 -2.10
CA ILE A 220 -1.91 4.36 -3.18
C ILE A 220 -1.33 2.96 -3.01
N SER A 221 -2.03 2.02 -2.38
CA SER A 221 -3.44 2.08 -1.95
C SER A 221 -3.74 1.24 -0.71
N TRP A 222 -4.99 1.23 -0.27
CA TRP A 222 -5.46 0.35 0.78
C TRP A 222 -5.71 -1.09 0.28
N ASN A 223 -6.36 -1.28 -0.86
CA ASN A 223 -6.90 -2.59 -1.26
C ASN A 223 -6.84 -2.87 -2.78
N ASP A 224 -5.91 -2.27 -3.51
CA ASP A 224 -5.70 -2.62 -4.92
C ASP A 224 -4.78 -3.84 -5.08
N TYR A 225 -5.37 -5.03 -5.04
CA TYR A 225 -4.67 -6.30 -5.22
C TYR A 225 -4.19 -6.52 -6.66
N GLY A 226 -4.92 -5.99 -7.64
CA GLY A 226 -4.61 -6.15 -9.07
C GLY A 226 -3.35 -5.40 -9.48
N GLU A 227 -2.98 -4.34 -8.76
CA GLU A 227 -1.76 -3.58 -9.03
C GLU A 227 -0.68 -3.77 -7.95
N SER A 228 -0.93 -4.67 -6.99
CA SER A 228 0.03 -5.09 -5.96
C SER A 228 0.56 -3.95 -5.07
N HIS A 229 -0.18 -2.86 -4.92
CA HIS A 229 0.27 -1.71 -4.15
C HIS A 229 -0.56 -1.43 -2.89
N TYR A 230 -1.37 -2.40 -2.49
CA TYR A 230 -2.18 -2.37 -1.27
C TYR A 230 -1.30 -2.40 0.01
N ILE A 231 -1.81 -1.79 1.09
CA ILE A 231 -1.27 -1.89 2.46
C ILE A 231 -2.32 -2.35 3.48
N GLY A 232 -3.56 -2.55 3.04
CA GLY A 232 -4.65 -3.12 3.84
C GLY A 232 -4.56 -4.65 3.94
N PRO A 233 -5.41 -5.26 4.76
CA PRO A 233 -5.47 -6.72 4.88
C PRO A 233 -5.97 -7.36 3.59
N LEU A 234 -5.62 -8.63 3.39
CA LEU A 234 -6.09 -9.42 2.25
C LEU A 234 -7.56 -9.82 2.42
N HIS A 235 -8.43 -9.24 1.59
CA HIS A 235 -9.84 -9.61 1.50
C HIS A 235 -10.08 -10.48 0.25
N LYS A 236 -10.45 -11.74 0.45
CA LYS A 236 -10.66 -12.69 -0.67
C LYS A 236 -11.74 -12.25 -1.64
N ASP A 237 -12.74 -11.52 -1.16
CA ASP A 237 -13.84 -11.02 -2.00
C ASP A 237 -13.36 -9.93 -2.97
N GLY A 238 -12.24 -9.25 -2.66
CA GLY A 238 -11.61 -8.30 -3.58
C GLY A 238 -10.76 -8.97 -4.68
N TYR A 239 -10.59 -10.30 -4.67
CA TYR A 239 -9.83 -11.01 -5.70
C TYR A 239 -10.60 -11.21 -7.01
N GLU A 240 -11.86 -10.78 -7.10
CA GLU A 240 -12.59 -10.76 -8.37
C GLU A 240 -11.84 -9.97 -9.46
N ALA A 241 -11.06 -8.94 -9.07
CA ALA A 241 -10.23 -8.15 -9.97
C ALA A 241 -9.32 -9.01 -10.86
N PHE A 242 -8.78 -10.13 -10.35
CA PHE A 242 -7.94 -11.04 -11.12
C PHE A 242 -8.72 -11.75 -12.22
N ASN A 243 -10.00 -12.07 -12.00
CA ASN A 243 -10.85 -12.65 -13.02
C ASN A 243 -11.25 -11.61 -14.07
N ARG A 244 -11.65 -10.40 -13.64
CA ARG A 244 -12.01 -9.29 -14.54
C ARG A 244 -10.83 -8.85 -15.42
N GLY A 245 -9.64 -8.77 -14.84
CA GLY A 245 -8.40 -8.44 -15.53
C GLY A 245 -7.78 -9.59 -16.32
N GLU A 246 -8.42 -10.77 -16.36
CA GLU A 246 -7.92 -11.98 -17.03
C GLU A 246 -6.50 -12.39 -16.60
N ALA A 247 -6.16 -12.18 -15.32
CA ALA A 247 -4.84 -12.46 -14.79
C ALA A 247 -4.50 -13.95 -14.91
N PRO A 248 -3.24 -14.31 -15.25
CA PRO A 248 -2.86 -15.71 -15.42
C PRO A 248 -2.92 -16.51 -14.11
N PHE A 249 -2.76 -15.83 -12.97
CA PHE A 249 -2.86 -16.34 -11.60
C PHE A 249 -3.07 -15.18 -10.62
N ASN A 250 -3.44 -15.46 -9.37
CA ASN A 250 -3.57 -14.45 -8.32
C ASN A 250 -2.22 -14.23 -7.62
N TYR A 251 -1.52 -13.14 -7.98
CA TYR A 251 -0.23 -12.77 -7.41
C TYR A 251 -0.29 -12.03 -6.06
N ALA A 252 -1.49 -11.71 -5.55
CA ALA A 252 -1.67 -11.17 -4.20
C ALA A 252 -1.89 -12.26 -3.14
N ASN A 253 -2.19 -13.50 -3.57
CA ASN A 253 -2.42 -14.60 -2.65
C ASN A 253 -1.17 -14.88 -1.81
N ASN A 254 -1.33 -14.88 -0.48
CA ASN A 254 -0.24 -15.02 0.49
C ASN A 254 0.87 -13.95 0.37
N MET A 255 0.54 -12.74 -0.07
CA MET A 255 1.44 -11.58 -0.05
C MET A 255 0.94 -10.55 0.98
N PRO A 256 1.30 -10.67 2.27
CA PRO A 256 0.71 -9.86 3.34
C PRO A 256 1.36 -8.47 3.41
N HIS A 257 0.97 -7.57 2.49
CA HIS A 257 1.50 -6.21 2.42
C HIS A 257 1.15 -5.32 3.62
N ASP A 258 0.26 -5.79 4.51
CA ASP A 258 -0.08 -5.10 5.76
C ASP A 258 1.14 -4.86 6.66
N GLY A 259 2.21 -5.65 6.51
CA GLY A 259 3.50 -5.42 7.16
C GLY A 259 4.09 -4.03 6.89
N TRP A 260 3.82 -3.40 5.73
CA TRP A 260 4.27 -2.03 5.44
C TRP A 260 3.58 -0.96 6.30
N ARG A 261 2.47 -1.27 6.98
CA ARG A 261 1.83 -0.36 7.93
C ARG A 261 2.59 -0.22 9.25
N THR A 262 3.47 -1.16 9.58
CA THR A 262 4.13 -1.25 10.90
C THR A 262 4.79 0.06 11.33
N PHE A 263 5.43 0.78 10.41
CA PHE A 263 6.14 2.03 10.74
C PHE A 263 5.36 3.30 10.39
N LEU A 264 4.15 3.17 9.83
CA LEU A 264 3.32 4.33 9.50
C LEU A 264 3.09 5.26 10.70
N PRO A 265 2.73 4.77 11.90
CA PRO A 265 2.55 5.67 13.04
C PRO A 265 3.75 6.59 13.29
N TYR A 266 4.97 6.06 13.15
CA TYR A 266 6.20 6.82 13.35
C TYR A 266 6.44 7.86 12.25
N VAL A 267 6.40 7.46 10.97
CA VAL A 267 6.69 8.38 9.86
C VAL A 267 5.58 9.41 9.65
N VAL A 268 4.33 9.04 9.93
CA VAL A 268 3.17 9.94 9.85
C VAL A 268 3.21 10.97 10.97
N ASP A 269 3.57 10.56 12.19
CA ASP A 269 3.74 11.52 13.29
C ASP A 269 4.91 12.47 13.02
N GLN A 270 6.00 12.00 12.40
CA GLN A 270 7.09 12.87 11.95
C GLN A 270 6.64 13.86 10.88
N TYR A 271 5.92 13.39 9.86
CA TYR A 271 5.37 14.24 8.81
C TYR A 271 4.45 15.33 9.37
N LYS A 272 3.54 14.96 10.29
CA LYS A 272 2.61 15.89 10.93
C LYS A 272 3.30 16.83 11.93
N ASN A 273 4.45 16.44 12.47
CA ASN A 273 5.19 17.18 13.50
C ASN A 273 6.70 17.26 13.17
N PRO A 274 7.10 17.94 12.07
CA PRO A 274 8.47 17.89 11.54
C PRO A 274 9.55 18.42 12.50
N ASN A 275 9.15 19.19 13.52
CA ASN A 275 10.05 19.75 14.54
C ASN A 275 10.03 18.99 15.87
N SER A 276 9.36 17.84 15.94
CA SER A 276 9.20 17.06 17.18
C SER A 276 9.99 15.75 17.12
N THR A 277 10.55 15.36 18.25
CA THR A 277 11.10 14.00 18.41
C THR A 277 9.97 13.02 18.65
N ILE A 278 9.80 12.06 17.74
CA ILE A 278 8.79 11.02 17.88
C ILE A 278 9.34 9.87 18.77
N PRO A 279 8.62 9.46 19.83
CA PRO A 279 9.06 8.36 20.68
C PRO A 279 8.95 7.02 19.94
N ILE A 280 9.95 6.16 20.12
CA ILE A 280 9.93 4.77 19.64
C ILE A 280 9.62 3.90 20.85
N LYS A 281 8.36 3.47 20.95
CA LYS A 281 7.88 2.62 22.07
C LYS A 281 8.39 1.19 21.94
N GLU A 282 8.43 0.69 20.70
CA GLU A 282 8.86 -0.67 20.37
C GLU A 282 9.85 -0.61 19.21
N GLU A 283 10.90 -1.42 19.31
CA GLU A 283 11.86 -1.61 18.22
C GLU A 283 11.40 -2.79 17.38
N ASN A 284 11.20 -2.59 16.08
CA ASN A 284 10.61 -3.58 15.19
C ASN A 284 11.38 -3.64 13.86
N VAL A 285 11.23 -4.74 13.13
CA VAL A 285 11.77 -4.93 11.78
C VAL A 285 10.68 -5.31 10.80
N VAL A 286 10.70 -4.70 9.63
CA VAL A 286 9.89 -5.05 8.45
C VAL A 286 10.84 -5.51 7.36
N THR A 287 10.51 -6.59 6.67
CA THR A 287 11.28 -7.12 5.54
C THR A 287 10.37 -7.39 4.36
N TRP A 288 10.88 -7.24 3.15
CA TRP A 288 10.16 -7.61 1.94
C TRP A 288 11.10 -8.12 0.86
N TYR A 289 10.60 -9.05 0.04
CA TYR A 289 11.34 -9.65 -1.07
C TYR A 289 10.41 -10.45 -1.98
N ARG A 290 10.88 -10.72 -3.20
CA ARG A 290 10.23 -11.70 -4.09
C ARG A 290 10.59 -13.11 -3.64
N LEU A 291 9.64 -14.04 -3.74
CA LEU A 291 9.85 -15.45 -3.37
C LEU A 291 10.71 -16.22 -4.38
N HIS A 292 10.95 -15.63 -5.55
CA HIS A 292 11.79 -16.20 -6.60
C HIS A 292 12.76 -15.15 -7.14
N PRO A 293 13.97 -15.56 -7.57
CA PRO A 293 14.86 -14.70 -8.36
C PRO A 293 14.12 -14.11 -9.57
N ALA A 294 14.38 -12.86 -9.93
CA ALA A 294 13.65 -12.13 -10.97
C ALA A 294 13.69 -12.82 -12.35
N SER A 295 14.70 -13.66 -12.58
CA SER A 295 14.87 -14.42 -13.83
C SER A 295 14.61 -15.93 -13.67
N ALA A 296 14.04 -16.38 -12.56
CA ALA A 296 13.80 -17.81 -12.33
C ALA A 296 12.68 -18.36 -13.24
N CYS A 297 11.62 -17.58 -13.41
CA CYS A 297 10.39 -17.98 -14.09
C CYS A 297 10.14 -17.20 -15.38
N THR A 298 9.18 -17.65 -16.20
CA THR A 298 8.85 -16.90 -17.41
C THR A 298 8.22 -15.56 -17.04
N THR A 299 8.65 -14.47 -17.67
CA THR A 299 8.08 -13.15 -17.40
C THR A 299 6.63 -13.05 -17.86
N GLY A 300 6.19 -13.93 -18.77
CA GLY A 300 4.85 -13.85 -19.34
C GLY A 300 4.57 -12.55 -20.10
N GLY A 301 5.62 -11.92 -20.63
CA GLY A 301 5.51 -10.61 -21.27
C GLY A 301 5.56 -9.43 -20.30
N THR A 302 5.65 -9.65 -18.98
CA THR A 302 5.84 -8.56 -18.02
C THR A 302 7.10 -7.77 -18.37
N THR A 303 6.96 -6.46 -18.53
CA THR A 303 8.05 -5.52 -18.73
C THR A 303 8.41 -4.81 -17.42
N GLY A 304 9.65 -4.34 -17.31
CA GLY A 304 10.00 -3.35 -16.31
C GLY A 304 9.69 -1.96 -16.85
N ASN A 305 8.86 -1.18 -16.16
CA ASN A 305 8.22 0.02 -16.72
C ASN A 305 7.34 -0.29 -17.95
N SER A 306 6.63 0.69 -18.51
CA SER A 306 5.74 0.45 -19.66
C SER A 306 5.70 1.61 -20.65
N GLU A 307 5.73 1.29 -21.95
CA GLU A 307 5.52 2.28 -23.02
C GLU A 307 4.13 2.91 -22.95
N SER A 308 3.12 2.17 -22.47
CA SER A 308 1.75 2.69 -22.25
C SER A 308 1.71 3.85 -21.25
N GLN A 309 2.72 3.94 -20.38
CA GLN A 309 2.91 5.00 -19.40
C GLN A 309 3.88 6.08 -19.89
N GLY A 310 4.25 6.06 -21.17
CA GLY A 310 5.22 6.97 -21.78
C GLY A 310 6.66 6.75 -21.31
N GLN A 311 7.00 5.54 -20.87
CA GLN A 311 8.31 5.20 -20.30
C GLN A 311 9.10 4.28 -21.23
N VAL A 312 10.42 4.23 -21.02
CA VAL A 312 11.28 3.21 -21.64
C VAL A 312 11.02 1.88 -20.94
N GLU A 313 10.85 0.82 -21.71
CA GLU A 313 10.74 -0.55 -21.17
C GLU A 313 12.11 -1.18 -20.95
N TYR A 314 12.21 -1.91 -19.84
CA TYR A 314 13.37 -2.66 -19.39
C TYR A 314 12.99 -4.13 -19.21
N LYS A 315 13.99 -5.00 -19.06
CA LYS A 315 13.71 -6.32 -18.50
C LYS A 315 13.37 -6.15 -17.02
N PRO A 316 12.39 -6.89 -16.47
CA PRO A 316 12.09 -6.82 -15.04
C PRO A 316 13.34 -7.03 -14.16
N SER A 317 14.23 -7.96 -14.53
CA SER A 317 15.47 -8.23 -13.79
C SER A 317 16.51 -7.10 -13.80
N GLU A 318 16.30 -6.05 -14.61
CA GLU A 318 17.13 -4.84 -14.62
C GLU A 318 16.62 -3.78 -13.64
N ILE A 319 15.37 -3.88 -13.18
CA ILE A 319 14.73 -2.88 -12.30
C ILE A 319 14.36 -3.42 -10.91
N VAL A 320 14.16 -4.74 -10.78
CA VAL A 320 13.90 -5.39 -9.49
C VAL A 320 15.02 -6.39 -9.16
N HIS A 321 15.71 -6.17 -8.04
CA HIS A 321 16.96 -6.88 -7.72
C HIS A 321 16.71 -8.05 -6.77
N ASP A 322 17.48 -9.13 -6.91
CA ASP A 322 17.36 -10.33 -6.07
C ASP A 322 17.96 -10.09 -4.68
N ARG A 323 17.21 -9.35 -3.87
CA ARG A 323 17.60 -8.87 -2.56
C ARG A 323 16.47 -9.01 -1.55
N ILE A 324 16.85 -9.25 -0.30
CA ILE A 324 16.00 -9.17 0.87
C ILE A 324 16.15 -7.77 1.44
N MET A 325 15.08 -6.98 1.33
CA MET A 325 15.01 -5.62 1.85
C MET A 325 14.59 -5.67 3.31
N TYR A 326 15.10 -4.75 4.11
CA TYR A 326 14.66 -4.60 5.50
C TYR A 326 14.75 -3.15 5.96
N SER A 327 13.77 -2.78 6.78
CA SER A 327 13.78 -1.54 7.54
C SER A 327 13.58 -1.87 9.02
N ALA A 328 14.29 -1.19 9.90
CA ALA A 328 14.16 -1.36 11.35
C ALA A 328 13.97 -0.01 12.04
N LEU A 329 12.92 0.12 12.85
CA LEU A 329 12.69 1.29 13.69
C LEU A 329 13.40 1.08 15.03
N LEU A 330 14.45 1.87 15.31
CA LEU A 330 15.37 1.62 16.43
C LEU A 330 15.61 2.87 17.28
N ASN A 331 15.74 2.68 18.59
CA ASN A 331 16.12 3.71 19.56
C ASN A 331 17.63 4.02 19.52
N SER A 332 18.44 3.07 19.07
CA SER A 332 19.88 3.23 18.82
C SER A 332 20.35 2.19 17.82
N THR A 333 21.49 2.41 17.16
CA THR A 333 22.10 1.44 16.22
C THR A 333 22.10 0.01 16.77
N ALA A 334 21.80 -0.94 15.87
CA ALA A 334 21.82 -2.37 16.10
C ALA A 334 22.38 -3.07 14.86
N ASP A 335 22.82 -4.31 15.02
CA ASP A 335 23.30 -5.15 13.93
C ASP A 335 22.14 -5.91 13.29
N VAL A 336 22.23 -6.15 11.99
CA VAL A 336 21.27 -6.96 11.24
C VAL A 336 21.94 -8.23 10.75
N THR A 337 21.25 -9.35 10.92
CA THR A 337 21.62 -10.62 10.30
C THR A 337 20.45 -11.21 9.54
N VAL A 338 20.72 -11.67 8.33
CA VAL A 338 19.76 -12.40 7.50
C VAL A 338 20.23 -13.83 7.31
N SER A 339 19.38 -14.81 7.59
CA SER A 339 19.63 -16.20 7.21
C SER A 339 18.71 -16.63 6.08
N ILE A 340 19.25 -17.43 5.16
CA ILE A 340 18.52 -18.05 4.05
C ILE A 340 18.85 -19.55 4.10
N GLY A 341 17.92 -20.36 4.60
CA GLY A 341 18.19 -21.76 4.92
C GLY A 341 19.34 -21.89 5.93
N LYS A 342 20.44 -22.55 5.52
CA LYS A 342 21.62 -22.75 6.39
C LYS A 342 22.65 -21.63 6.32
N THR A 343 22.53 -20.71 5.36
CA THR A 343 23.49 -19.62 5.19
C THR A 343 23.07 -18.43 6.04
N LYS A 344 24.04 -17.83 6.72
CA LYS A 344 23.86 -16.63 7.54
C LYS A 344 24.73 -15.52 6.95
N VAL A 345 24.12 -14.37 6.65
CA VAL A 345 24.74 -13.18 6.07
C VAL A 345 24.61 -12.05 7.08
N THR A 346 25.73 -11.42 7.42
CA THR A 346 25.69 -10.15 8.18
C THR A 346 25.27 -9.05 7.22
N GLY A 347 24.18 -8.36 7.53
CA GLY A 347 23.68 -7.25 6.72
C GLY A 347 24.40 -5.94 7.05
N SER A 348 24.05 -4.89 6.31
CA SER A 348 24.55 -3.53 6.50
C SER A 348 23.41 -2.53 6.33
N TRP A 349 23.52 -1.39 6.98
CA TRP A 349 22.58 -0.29 6.78
C TRP A 349 23.02 0.58 5.61
N ASP A 350 22.20 0.62 4.56
CA ASP A 350 22.39 1.50 3.40
C ASP A 350 22.00 2.94 3.76
N ASN A 351 20.99 3.10 4.62
CA ASN A 351 20.53 4.36 5.17
C ASN A 351 20.40 4.27 6.70
N THR A 352 20.83 5.33 7.39
CA THR A 352 20.74 5.45 8.85
C THR A 352 20.21 6.82 9.24
N PRO A 353 19.43 6.92 10.34
CA PRO A 353 18.94 8.20 10.82
C PRO A 353 20.10 9.03 11.37
N LYS A 354 20.08 10.35 11.11
CA LYS A 354 21.19 11.28 11.45
C LYS A 354 21.58 11.25 12.93
N ASP A 355 20.60 11.12 13.82
CA ASP A 355 20.80 11.14 15.27
C ASP A 355 20.94 9.74 15.88
N GLY A 356 21.06 8.70 15.04
CA GLY A 356 21.17 7.30 15.46
C GLY A 356 19.87 6.71 16.04
N LYS A 357 18.74 7.41 15.89
CA LYS A 357 17.41 6.98 16.31
C LYS A 357 16.40 7.21 15.20
N GLY A 358 15.63 6.19 14.85
CA GLY A 358 14.66 6.24 13.77
C GLY A 358 14.71 4.99 12.88
N ILE A 359 14.34 5.15 11.62
CA ILE A 359 14.31 4.04 10.67
C ILE A 359 15.69 3.88 10.05
N TYR A 360 16.23 2.68 10.21
CA TYR A 360 17.38 2.18 9.48
C TYR A 360 16.87 1.37 8.31
N HIS A 361 17.53 1.45 7.15
CA HIS A 361 17.15 0.71 5.96
C HIS A 361 18.37 0.09 5.30
N GLY A 362 18.21 -1.11 4.77
CA GLY A 362 19.26 -1.83 4.09
C GLY A 362 18.75 -3.08 3.40
N SER A 363 19.69 -3.82 2.83
CA SER A 363 19.36 -5.02 2.07
C SER A 363 20.51 -6.01 2.01
N VAL A 364 20.21 -7.27 1.72
CA VAL A 364 21.23 -8.29 1.37
C VAL A 364 20.84 -8.97 0.07
N PRO A 365 21.79 -9.32 -0.81
CA PRO A 365 21.47 -10.17 -1.96
C PRO A 365 21.07 -11.57 -1.49
N PHE A 366 20.14 -12.21 -2.20
CA PHE A 366 19.90 -13.64 -2.06
C PHE A 366 20.35 -14.37 -3.32
N THR A 367 21.17 -15.40 -3.16
CA THR A 367 21.68 -16.23 -4.26
C THR A 367 21.33 -17.70 -4.11
N GLN A 368 20.53 -18.03 -3.08
CA GLN A 368 20.20 -19.40 -2.71
C GLN A 368 18.75 -19.47 -2.21
N SER A 369 18.17 -20.67 -2.34
CA SER A 369 16.87 -20.99 -1.78
C SER A 369 16.96 -21.30 -0.29
N GLY A 370 15.90 -21.04 0.46
CA GLY A 370 15.83 -21.36 1.89
C GLY A 370 14.89 -20.47 2.67
N GLU A 371 14.43 -20.97 3.82
CA GLU A 371 13.65 -20.17 4.79
C GLU A 371 14.41 -18.90 5.16
N VAL A 372 13.72 -17.77 5.16
CA VAL A 372 14.33 -16.48 5.48
C VAL A 372 14.10 -16.17 6.96
N LYS A 373 15.13 -15.68 7.65
CA LYS A 373 14.97 -15.00 8.94
C LYS A 373 15.78 -13.71 8.94
N VAL A 374 15.16 -12.60 9.26
CA VAL A 374 15.83 -11.31 9.51
C VAL A 374 15.83 -11.07 11.01
N SER A 375 17.00 -10.82 11.59
CA SER A 375 17.18 -10.62 13.04
C SER A 375 17.95 -9.34 13.28
N ILE A 376 17.44 -8.51 14.19
CA ILE A 376 18.09 -7.30 14.68
C ILE A 376 18.60 -7.57 16.08
N SER A 377 19.88 -7.30 16.33
CA SER A 377 20.53 -7.59 17.60
C SER A 377 21.41 -6.44 18.08
N ARG A 378 21.50 -6.27 19.39
CA ARG A 378 22.42 -5.33 20.02
C ARG A 378 23.32 -6.09 20.99
N GLY A 379 24.54 -6.39 20.55
CA GLY A 379 25.37 -7.41 21.21
C GLY A 379 24.70 -8.78 21.13
N ASP A 380 24.67 -9.52 22.24
CA ASP A 380 24.09 -10.87 22.29
C ASP A 380 22.56 -10.90 22.42
N LYS A 381 21.90 -9.73 22.49
CA LYS A 381 20.44 -9.62 22.66
C LYS A 381 19.75 -9.43 21.32
N GLU A 382 18.86 -10.37 20.96
CA GLU A 382 17.89 -10.17 19.86
C GLU A 382 16.85 -9.12 20.30
N ILE A 383 16.70 -8.07 19.49
CA ILE A 383 15.79 -6.95 19.74
C ILE A 383 14.47 -7.17 19.01
N ALA A 384 14.55 -7.59 17.75
CA ALA A 384 13.41 -7.92 16.91
C ALA A 384 13.83 -8.98 15.88
N SER A 385 12.92 -9.86 15.50
CA SER A 385 13.15 -10.79 14.39
C SER A 385 11.86 -11.16 13.67
N ILE A 386 12.01 -11.57 12.42
CA ILE A 386 10.93 -12.06 11.59
C ILE A 386 11.42 -13.27 10.79
N SER A 387 10.67 -14.36 10.86
CA SER A 387 10.80 -15.48 9.93
C SER A 387 9.85 -15.25 8.77
N GLY A 388 10.37 -15.29 7.54
CA GLY A 388 9.61 -15.05 6.34
C GLY A 388 9.43 -16.28 5.47
N GLU A 389 8.68 -16.07 4.38
CA GLU A 389 8.41 -17.11 3.38
C GLU A 389 9.66 -17.61 2.67
N HIS A 390 9.58 -18.84 2.17
CA HIS A 390 10.69 -19.55 1.54
C HIS A 390 11.05 -18.94 0.19
N ILE A 391 12.32 -18.56 0.00
CA ILE A 391 12.84 -18.25 -1.34
C ILE A 391 13.13 -19.56 -2.09
N THR A 392 12.66 -19.68 -3.33
CA THR A 392 12.96 -20.83 -4.19
C THR A 392 13.20 -20.40 -5.65
N SER A 393 14.05 -21.13 -6.36
CA SER A 393 14.22 -20.98 -7.81
C SER A 393 13.20 -21.79 -8.62
N GLU A 394 12.37 -22.59 -7.95
CA GLU A 394 11.34 -23.40 -8.61
C GLU A 394 10.08 -22.57 -8.87
N CYS A 395 9.62 -22.57 -10.12
CA CYS A 395 8.41 -21.85 -10.51
C CYS A 395 7.16 -22.64 -10.12
N PRO A 396 6.22 -22.04 -9.37
CA PRO A 396 5.02 -22.73 -8.92
C PRO A 396 4.17 -23.17 -10.12
N LYS A 397 3.70 -24.43 -10.11
CA LYS A 397 2.87 -24.98 -11.19
C LYS A 397 1.48 -24.35 -11.19
N GLU A 398 0.98 -24.04 -10.00
CA GLU A 398 -0.25 -23.30 -9.72
C GLU A 398 -0.23 -21.88 -10.30
N GLU A 399 0.95 -21.27 -10.39
CA GLU A 399 1.18 -19.97 -11.05
C GLU A 399 1.53 -20.16 -12.54
N LYS A 400 1.31 -21.35 -13.10
CA LYS A 400 1.55 -21.71 -14.51
C LYS A 400 2.99 -21.42 -14.98
N GLY A 401 3.94 -21.40 -14.05
CA GLY A 401 5.35 -21.10 -14.33
C GLY A 401 5.67 -19.62 -14.58
N PHE A 402 4.70 -18.72 -14.39
CA PHE A 402 4.93 -17.27 -14.48
C PHE A 402 5.73 -16.77 -13.27
N GLN A 403 6.51 -15.71 -13.50
CA GLN A 403 7.20 -14.99 -12.44
C GLN A 403 6.20 -14.11 -11.68
N ASN A 404 6.03 -14.36 -10.39
CA ASN A 404 5.39 -13.40 -9.51
C ASN A 404 6.41 -12.30 -9.13
N TYR A 405 6.19 -11.08 -9.63
CA TYR A 405 7.00 -9.92 -9.26
C TYR A 405 6.44 -9.14 -8.07
N ASN A 406 5.36 -9.62 -7.46
CA ASN A 406 4.89 -9.08 -6.19
C ASN A 406 5.85 -9.43 -5.05
N ALA A 407 5.85 -8.63 -4.00
CA ALA A 407 6.69 -8.81 -2.82
C ALA A 407 5.91 -9.51 -1.70
N TRP A 408 6.55 -10.48 -1.05
CA TRP A 408 6.13 -10.91 0.27
C TRP A 408 6.63 -9.90 1.30
N VAL A 409 5.83 -9.58 2.31
CA VAL A 409 6.19 -8.61 3.36
C VAL A 409 6.03 -9.26 4.73
N GLY A 410 7.04 -9.16 5.57
CA GLY A 410 7.02 -9.67 6.94
C GLY A 410 7.30 -8.57 7.95
N THR A 411 6.72 -8.68 9.13
CA THR A 411 6.96 -7.72 10.22
C THR A 411 7.03 -8.42 11.58
N SER A 412 7.88 -7.91 12.47
CA SER A 412 7.89 -8.30 13.89
C SER A 412 6.83 -7.58 14.72
N GLY A 413 6.15 -6.58 14.16
CA GLY A 413 5.15 -5.77 14.86
C GLY A 413 3.80 -6.48 15.03
N ALA A 414 3.03 -6.06 16.04
CA ALA A 414 1.78 -6.71 16.47
C ALA A 414 0.62 -6.67 15.44
N ASP A 415 0.70 -5.81 14.43
CA ASP A 415 -0.40 -5.56 13.48
C ASP A 415 -0.26 -6.26 12.13
N GLY A 416 0.78 -7.10 11.94
CA GLY A 416 0.95 -7.91 10.74
C GLY A 416 0.21 -9.24 10.84
N THR A 417 -0.65 -9.57 9.87
CA THR A 417 -1.22 -10.91 9.76
C THR A 417 -0.16 -11.88 9.24
N VAL A 418 0.76 -12.32 10.11
CA VAL A 418 1.61 -13.47 9.78
C VAL A 418 0.69 -14.70 9.80
N ALA A 419 0.18 -15.09 8.64
CA ALA A 419 -0.40 -16.41 8.48
C ALA A 419 0.71 -17.41 8.85
N PRO A 420 0.50 -18.30 9.85
CA PRO A 420 1.49 -19.31 10.14
C PRO A 420 1.66 -20.16 8.88
N SER A 421 2.89 -20.28 8.39
CA SER A 421 3.18 -21.21 7.30
C SER A 421 2.66 -22.58 7.72
N THR A 422 1.95 -23.26 6.82
CA THR A 422 1.53 -24.65 7.00
C THR A 422 2.75 -25.58 6.97
N ALA A 423 3.65 -25.44 7.94
CA ALA A 423 4.57 -26.49 8.31
C ALA A 423 3.74 -27.53 9.08
N MET A 424 3.43 -28.62 8.39
CA MET A 424 2.73 -29.80 8.91
C MET A 424 3.54 -30.39 10.08
N CYS A 425 3.36 -29.86 11.29
CA CYS A 425 3.87 -30.46 12.51
C CYS A 425 3.01 -31.68 12.85
N LEU A 426 3.40 -32.84 12.31
CA LEU A 426 3.00 -34.16 12.79
C LEU A 426 3.56 -34.34 14.22
N PHE A 427 2.84 -33.84 15.22
CA PHE A 427 3.02 -34.30 16.58
C PHE A 427 2.21 -35.58 16.77
N SER A 428 2.92 -36.67 17.06
CA SER A 428 2.35 -37.94 17.45
C SER A 428 1.43 -37.76 18.67
N LEU A 429 0.13 -37.97 18.49
CA LEU A 429 -0.82 -38.11 19.58
C LEU A 429 -0.53 -39.40 20.34
N GLY A 430 0.14 -39.27 21.48
CA GLY A 430 0.18 -40.29 22.51
C GLY A 430 -1.21 -40.46 23.11
N THR A 431 -1.76 -41.64 22.90
CA THR A 431 -3.05 -42.12 23.42
C THR A 431 -3.06 -42.06 24.96
N VAL A 432 -4.00 -41.31 25.55
CA VAL A 432 -4.37 -41.49 26.97
C VAL A 432 -5.85 -41.81 27.03
N THR A 433 -6.12 -43.08 27.28
CA THR A 433 -7.43 -43.71 27.44
C THR A 433 -8.01 -43.35 28.81
N PHE A 434 -9.17 -42.68 28.86
CA PHE A 434 -9.95 -42.57 30.09
C PHE A 434 -10.77 -43.85 30.29
N ILE A 435 -10.45 -44.59 31.35
CA ILE A 435 -11.24 -45.73 31.84
C ILE A 435 -12.36 -45.19 32.74
N LEU A 436 -13.61 -45.43 32.31
CA LEU A 436 -14.80 -45.39 33.15
C LEU A 436 -14.80 -46.64 34.05
N ALA A 437 -14.83 -46.46 35.37
CA ALA A 437 -15.26 -47.50 36.30
C ALA A 437 -16.23 -46.90 37.33
N ARG A 438 -17.39 -47.55 37.38
CA ARG A 438 -18.58 -47.31 38.18
C ARG A 438 -18.46 -48.06 39.52
N GLU A 439 -19.34 -47.68 40.47
CA GLU A 439 -19.76 -48.47 41.66
C GLU A 439 -18.79 -48.43 42.87
N MET A 440 -19.18 -48.33 44.15
CA MET A 440 -20.48 -48.32 44.85
C MET A 440 -20.24 -48.08 46.37
N ILE A 441 -21.30 -47.64 47.09
CA ILE A 441 -21.69 -48.00 48.49
C ILE A 441 -21.32 -47.11 49.71
N MET A 442 -22.39 -46.87 50.51
CA MET A 442 -22.52 -46.42 51.91
C MET A 442 -22.23 -44.93 52.18
N LEU A 443 -23.15 -44.10 52.70
CA LEU A 443 -24.31 -44.31 53.58
C LEU A 443 -25.30 -43.14 53.44
#